data_AF-A0AAN7XVA3-F1
#
_entry.id   AF-A0AAN7XVA3-F1
#
_cell.length_a   1.000
_cell.length_b   1.000
_cell.length_c   1.000
_cell.angle_alpha   90.00
_cell.angle_beta   90.00
_cell.angle_gamma   90.00
#
_symmetry.space_group_name_H-M   'P 1'
#
loop_
_entity.id
_entity.type
_entity.pdbx_description
1 polymer ?
#
loop_
_entity_poly.entity_id
_entity_poly.type
_entity_poly.pdbx_seq_one_letter_code
_entity_poly.pdbx_strand_id
1 'polypeptide(L)' 'MPYLGKDLAELIKSLMRRFVKREVLQDITTAQLTKLDIGDKNILMPVHCVDIGLGAEEALKGTPFSNSSMLRCL' A
#
# COMPACT_ATOMS: atom_id res chain seq x y z
N MET A 1 10.02 -4.42 26.04
CA MET A 1 9.05 -5.35 25.43
C MET A 1 9.71 -6.04 24.23
N PRO A 2 10.23 -7.28 24.35
CA PRO A 2 11.09 -7.88 23.32
C PRO A 2 10.37 -8.33 22.02
N TYR A 3 9.07 -8.08 21.86
CA TYR A 3 8.28 -8.49 20.69
C TYR A 3 7.63 -7.33 19.94
N LEU A 4 7.53 -6.16 20.59
CA LEU A 4 6.78 -5.01 20.07
C LEU A 4 7.29 -4.51 18.71
N GLY A 5 8.62 -4.49 18.51
CA GLY A 5 9.20 -4.00 17.27
C GLY A 5 8.87 -4.89 16.06
N LYS A 6 8.82 -6.21 16.27
CA LYS A 6 8.48 -7.17 15.21
C LYS A 6 6.99 -7.13 14.89
N ASP A 7 6.14 -7.16 15.92
CA ASP A 7 4.69 -7.14 15.76
C ASP A 7 4.22 -5.82 15.13
N LEU A 8 4.80 -4.69 15.54
CA LEU A 8 4.53 -3.39 14.93
C LEU A 8 4.99 -3.35 13.47
N ALA A 9 6.16 -3.91 13.15
CA ALA A 9 6.63 -3.95 11.76
C ALA A 9 5.71 -4.81 10.87
N GLU A 10 5.22 -5.95 11.37
CA GLU A 10 4.23 -6.77 10.65
C GLU A 10 2.89 -6.05 10.49
N LEU A 11 2.43 -5.35 11.54
CA LEU A 11 1.22 -4.54 11.48
C LEU A 11 1.36 -3.43 10.42
N ILE A 12 2.45 -2.67 10.42
CA ILE A 12 2.70 -1.63 9.43
C ILE A 12 2.78 -2.24 8.02
N LYS A 13 3.52 -3.36 7.85
CA LYS A 13 3.57 -4.08 6.57
C LYS A 13 2.18 -4.47 6.10
N SER A 14 1.31 -4.97 6.98
CA SER A 14 -0.06 -5.36 6.63
C SER A 14 -0.88 -4.20 6.05
N LEU A 15 -0.71 -2.99 6.59
CA LEU A 15 -1.38 -1.78 6.10
C LEU A 15 -0.77 -1.33 4.76
N MET A 16 0.55 -1.36 4.64
CA MET A 16 1.25 -0.91 3.43
C MET A 16 0.99 -1.82 2.22
N ARG A 17 0.65 -3.10 2.41
CA ARG A 17 0.34 -4.05 1.30
C ARG A 17 -0.79 -3.57 0.36
N ARG A 18 -1.62 -2.63 0.80
CA ARG A 18 -2.67 -2.01 -0.03
C ARG A 18 -2.13 -0.98 -1.01
N PHE A 19 -0.98 -0.37 -0.72
CA PHE A 19 -0.44 0.80 -1.43
C PHE A 19 0.95 0.55 -2.03
N VAL A 20 1.69 -0.44 -1.52
CA VAL A 20 3.06 -0.74 -1.91
C VAL A 20 3.11 -2.14 -2.51
N LYS A 21 3.89 -2.30 -3.58
CA LYS A 21 4.09 -3.58 -4.26
C LYS A 21 4.57 -4.66 -3.30
N ARG A 22 4.04 -5.87 -3.47
CA ARG A 22 4.28 -6.99 -2.55
C ARG A 22 5.76 -7.36 -2.47
N GLU A 23 6.44 -7.37 -3.61
CA GLU A 23 7.87 -7.66 -3.73
C GLU A 23 8.75 -6.67 -2.96
N VAL A 24 8.31 -5.42 -2.80
CA VAL A 24 9.04 -4.42 -2.00
C VAL A 24 8.89 -4.70 -0.50
N LEU A 25 7.72 -5.19 -0.07
CA LEU A 25 7.41 -5.45 1.34
C LEU A 25 7.86 -6.82 1.84
N GLN A 26 8.13 -7.78 0.95
CA GLN A 26 8.39 -9.17 1.32
C GLN A 26 9.75 -9.34 2.03
N ASP A 27 10.79 -8.65 1.56
CA ASP A 27 12.18 -8.82 2.05
C ASP A 27 12.72 -7.58 2.78
N ILE A 28 11.84 -6.64 3.16
CA ILE A 28 12.24 -5.38 3.79
C ILE A 28 12.52 -5.53 5.29
N THR A 29 13.64 -4.99 5.74
CA THR A 29 13.96 -4.88 7.17
C THR A 29 13.15 -3.76 7.84
N THR A 30 12.96 -3.83 9.16
CA THR A 30 12.27 -2.77 9.92
C THR A 30 12.89 -1.39 9.69
N ALA A 31 14.22 -1.30 9.59
CA ALA A 31 14.92 -0.04 9.35
C ALA A 31 14.76 0.51 7.93
N GLN A 32 14.49 -0.35 6.95
CA GLN A 32 14.15 0.07 5.58
C GLN A 32 12.67 0.45 5.49
N LEU A 33 11.79 -0.25 6.21
CA LEU A 33 10.37 0.06 6.28
C LEU A 33 10.11 1.49 6.78
N THR A 34 10.91 1.97 7.75
CA THR A 34 10.81 3.35 8.25
C THR A 34 11.38 4.41 7.31
N LYS A 35 12.11 4.00 6.26
CA LYS A 35 12.76 4.88 5.28
C LYS A 35 12.15 4.77 3.88
N LEU A 36 11.00 4.10 3.76
CA LEU A 36 10.33 3.91 2.49
C LEU A 36 10.00 5.28 1.87
N ASP A 37 10.50 5.55 0.66
CA ASP A 37 10.17 6.77 -0.05
C ASP A 37 8.82 6.60 -0.79
N ILE A 38 7.76 7.07 -0.15
CA ILE A 38 6.40 7.10 -0.71
C ILE A 38 6.23 8.10 -1.87
N GLY A 39 7.27 8.87 -2.23
CA GLY A 39 7.33 9.61 -3.49
C GLY A 39 7.74 8.76 -4.69
N ASP A 40 8.38 7.60 -4.47
CA ASP A 40 8.83 6.72 -5.54
C ASP A 40 7.66 5.92 -6.14
N LYS A 41 7.25 6.29 -7.35
CA LYS A 41 6.16 5.62 -8.08
C LYS A 41 6.50 4.16 -8.43
N ASN A 42 7.77 3.76 -8.41
CA ASN A 42 8.17 2.40 -8.74
C ASN A 42 7.85 1.42 -7.61
N ILE A 43 7.75 1.88 -6.36
CA ILE A 43 7.40 1.03 -5.22
C ILE A 43 5.91 1.00 -4.93
N LEU A 44 5.17 2.02 -5.37
CA LEU A 44 3.73 2.12 -5.14
C LEU A 44 2.94 1.25 -6.11
N MET A 45 1.79 0.79 -5.65
CA MET A 45 0.79 0.18 -6.52
C MET A 45 0.20 1.24 -7.46
N PRO A 46 -0.15 0.88 -8.71
CA PRO A 46 -0.98 1.72 -9.54
C PRO A 46 -2.27 2.08 -8.82
N VAL A 47 -2.77 3.31 -8.99
CA VAL A 47 -3.95 3.82 -8.27
C VAL A 47 -5.18 2.91 -8.43
N HIS A 48 -5.35 2.27 -9.58
CA HIS A 48 -6.46 1.34 -9.85
C HIS A 48 -6.28 -0.05 -9.21
N CYS A 49 -5.09 -0.38 -8.72
CA CYS A 49 -4.81 -1.61 -7.98
C CYS A 49 -4.78 -1.40 -6.45
N VAL A 50 -4.96 -0.16 -5.97
CA VAL A 50 -4.97 0.13 -4.54
C VAL A 50 -6.28 -0.35 -3.94
N ASP A 51 -6.22 -1.29 -3.02
CA ASP A 51 -7.39 -1.74 -2.24
C ASP A 51 -7.64 -0.78 -1.07
N ILE A 52 -8.64 0.07 -1.22
CA ILE A 52 -9.11 1.03 -0.21
C ILE A 52 -10.30 0.50 0.61
N GLY A 53 -10.75 -0.74 0.35
CA GLY A 53 -11.89 -1.35 1.00
C GLY A 53 -13.23 -1.08 0.31
N LEU A 54 -14.20 -1.94 0.65
CA LEU A 54 -15.54 -1.94 0.04
C LEU A 54 -16.26 -0.60 0.30
N GLY A 55 -16.77 0.01 -0.77
CA GLY A 55 -17.54 1.26 -0.70
C GLY A 55 -16.70 2.55 -0.68
N ALA A 56 -15.38 2.46 -0.52
CA ALA A 56 -14.50 3.63 -0.57
C ALA A 56 -14.37 4.19 -2.00
N GLU A 57 -14.42 3.33 -3.02
CA GLU A 57 -14.40 3.75 -4.44
C GLU A 57 -15.58 4.67 -4.78
N GLU A 58 -16.78 4.37 -4.27
CA GLU A 58 -17.99 5.18 -4.50
C GLU A 58 -17.90 6.55 -3.80
N ALA A 59 -17.27 6.62 -2.63
CA ALA A 59 -16.99 7.88 -1.94
C ALA A 59 -15.96 8.75 -2.71
N LEU A 60 -15.05 8.12 -3.46
CA LEU A 60 -14.02 8.81 -4.24
C LEU A 60 -14.46 9.17 -5.67
N LYS A 61 -15.51 8.55 -6.22
CA LYS A 61 -16.05 8.86 -7.56
C LYS A 61 -16.48 10.32 -7.75
N GLY A 62 -16.82 11.04 -6.67
CA GLY A 62 -17.13 12.47 -6.69
C GLY A 62 -15.92 13.40 -6.70
N THR A 63 -14.70 12.85 -6.65
CA THR A 63 -13.45 13.62 -6.64
C THR A 63 -12.84 13.67 -8.06
N PRO A 64 -12.13 14.76 -8.43
CA PRO A 64 -11.61 14.96 -9.79
C PRO A 64 -10.52 13.96 -10.24
N PHE A 65 -10.20 12.94 -9.42
CA PHE A 65 -9.17 11.94 -9.69
C PHE A 65 -9.67 10.72 -10.51
N SER A 66 -10.98 10.58 -10.73
CA SER A 66 -11.54 9.35 -11.31
C SER A 66 -11.56 9.38 -12.83
N ASN A 67 -10.42 9.05 -13.45
CA ASN A 67 -10.37 8.59 -14.84
C ASN A 67 -9.37 7.44 -14.95
N SER A 68 -9.85 6.18 -14.95
CA SER A 68 -9.41 5.12 -15.89
C SER A 68 -9.84 3.72 -15.44
N SER A 69 -10.55 3.08 -16.37
CA SER A 69 -10.70 1.65 -16.66
C SER A 69 -10.10 0.61 -15.69
N MET A 70 -11.03 -0.20 -15.19
CA MET A 70 -10.90 -1.49 -14.52
C MET A 70 -10.21 -2.54 -15.44
N LEU A 71 -8.94 -2.81 -15.21
CA LEU A 71 -8.25 -3.99 -15.73
C LEU A 71 -7.57 -4.71 -14.56
N ARG A 72 -7.85 -6.01 -14.47
CA ARG A 72 -7.53 -6.91 -13.37
C ARG A 72 -6.02 -6.93 -13.09
N CYS A 73 -5.64 -6.50 -11.89
CA CYS A 73 -4.33 -6.76 -11.32
C CYS A 73 -4.32 -8.23 -10.84
N LEU A 74 -3.95 -9.14 -11.74
CA LEU A 74 -3.66 -10.55 -11.46
C LEU A 74 -2.18 -10.71 -11.11
#